data_AF-A0A7J5F0D8-F1
#
_entry.id   AF-A0A7J5F0D8-F1
#
_cell.length_a   1.000
_cell.length_b   1.000
_cell.length_c   1.000
_cell.angle_alpha   90.00
_cell.angle_beta   90.00
_cell.angle_gamma   90.00
#
_symmetry.space_group_name_H-M   'P 1'
#
loop_
_entity.id
_entity.type
_entity.pdbx_description
1 polymer ?
#
loop_
_entity_poly.entity_id
_entity_poly.type
_entity_poly.pdbx_seq_one_letter_code
_entity_poly.pdbx_strand_id
1 'polypeptide(L)'
;MQNVYAFVVLFSAAAITVACSKGKSLECGEGTIERDHKCVVATARVDSEEVPSAPPSPPPVPATPVIDAPAVPASSWQYQSETDKMRGVTSDFAATISTNSVDIGGPYGQVELRILLRKGPKFGNDVVVSLSKGQVSCAMFDGCTVAVRFDEHKVETFRAVASDSPLHPALFIRNVSGFVARLKTAKSLVMEIPTFTAGTRQFEFDVAGLEWDLYKGKVVRD
;
A
#
# COMPACT_ATOMS: atom_id res chain seq x y z
N MET A 1 2.52 -51.45 32.90
CA MET A 1 3.99 -51.26 32.93
C MET A 1 4.27 -49.89 32.31
N GLN A 2 4.01 -48.76 32.97
CA GLN A 2 4.72 -48.15 34.10
C GLN A 2 6.24 -48.13 33.90
N ASN A 3 6.78 -47.00 33.42
CA ASN A 3 8.02 -46.48 33.97
C ASN A 3 8.03 -44.95 33.95
N VAL A 4 8.38 -44.39 35.11
CA VAL A 4 8.31 -42.99 35.53
C VAL A 4 9.70 -42.67 36.07
N TYR A 5 10.40 -41.65 35.56
CA TYR A 5 11.49 -40.91 36.24
C TYR A 5 11.65 -39.59 35.46
N ALA A 6 11.20 -38.42 35.97
CA ALA A 6 11.74 -37.59 37.06
C ALA A 6 12.82 -36.57 36.60
N PHE A 7 12.35 -35.33 36.44
CA PHE A 7 12.96 -34.03 36.79
C PHE A 7 14.49 -33.92 36.93
N VAL A 8 15.10 -33.09 36.09
CA VAL A 8 16.08 -32.07 36.53
C VAL A 8 15.74 -30.75 35.84
N VAL A 9 15.35 -29.78 36.66
CA VAL A 9 15.20 -28.37 36.34
C VAL A 9 16.59 -27.73 36.42
N LEU A 10 17.01 -27.02 35.37
CA LEU A 10 18.11 -26.07 35.42
C LEU A 10 17.61 -24.73 34.86
N PHE A 11 17.31 -23.83 35.79
CA PHE A 11 17.13 -22.40 35.57
C PHE A 11 18.47 -21.80 35.12
N SER A 12 18.45 -20.98 34.08
CA SER A 12 19.45 -19.92 33.92
C SER A 12 18.71 -18.62 33.60
N ALA A 13 18.67 -17.74 34.59
CA ALA A 13 18.17 -16.38 34.49
C ALA A 13 19.24 -15.49 33.85
N ALA A 14 18.85 -14.67 32.88
CA ALA A 14 19.57 -13.44 32.55
C ALA A 14 18.57 -12.29 32.66
N ALA A 15 18.82 -11.43 33.65
CA ALA A 15 17.99 -10.30 33.99
C ALA A 15 18.05 -9.22 32.90
N ILE A 16 16.87 -8.73 32.52
CA ILE A 16 16.69 -7.47 31.79
C ILE A 16 16.67 -6.37 32.85
N THR A 17 17.77 -5.62 32.98
CA THR A 17 17.80 -4.39 33.78
C THR A 17 17.43 -3.23 32.86
N VAL A 18 16.23 -2.68 33.06
CA VAL A 18 15.83 -1.37 32.54
C VAL A 18 16.33 -0.32 33.52
N ALA A 19 17.23 0.56 33.09
CA ALA A 19 17.57 1.79 33.79
C ALA A 19 17.17 2.98 32.92
N CYS A 20 16.20 3.75 33.41
CA CYS A 20 15.81 5.03 32.83
C CYS A 20 16.72 6.11 33.41
N SER A 21 17.44 6.86 32.57
CA SER A 21 18.23 8.02 32.97
C SER A 21 17.94 9.18 32.03
N LYS A 22 17.29 10.22 32.58
CA LYS A 22 17.17 11.55 31.98
C LYS A 22 18.50 12.28 32.12
N GLY A 23 18.99 12.84 31.02
CA GLY A 23 19.67 14.14 31.04
C GLY A 23 21.12 14.20 30.56
N LYS A 24 21.28 14.97 29.48
CA LYS A 24 22.39 15.89 29.13
C LYS A 24 23.74 15.32 28.63
N SER A 25 24.17 15.99 27.56
CA SER A 25 25.54 16.22 27.09
C SER A 25 26.19 15.12 26.25
N LEU A 26 26.30 15.40 24.95
CA LEU A 26 27.23 14.74 24.05
C LEU A 26 28.57 15.48 24.18
N GLU A 27 29.53 14.86 24.87
CA GLU A 27 30.95 15.20 24.75
C GLU A 27 31.57 14.27 23.71
N CYS A 28 32.15 14.86 22.66
CA CYS A 28 32.92 14.14 21.65
C CYS A 28 34.30 13.79 22.24
N GLY A 29 34.65 12.51 22.16
CA GLY A 29 35.93 11.95 22.61
C GLY A 29 37.14 12.45 21.82
N GLU A 30 38.27 12.44 22.52
CA GLU A 30 39.59 12.86 22.08
C GLU A 30 40.06 12.17 20.79
N GLY A 31 40.46 12.99 19.81
CA GLY A 31 41.20 12.58 18.63
C GLY A 31 42.22 13.66 18.30
N THR A 32 43.50 13.29 18.38
CA THR A 32 44.63 14.15 18.03
C THR A 32 44.67 14.39 16.53
N ILE A 33 44.62 15.65 16.10
CA ILE A 33 44.96 16.05 14.73
C ILE A 33 45.96 17.21 14.76
N GLU A 34 47.07 16.94 14.10
CA GLU A 34 48.25 17.75 13.92
C GLU A 34 47.98 18.92 12.95
N ARG A 35 48.68 20.02 13.21
CA ARG A 35 48.83 21.27 12.46
C ARG A 35 48.42 21.20 10.98
N ASP A 36 47.48 22.06 10.56
CA ASP A 36 47.77 23.34 9.91
C ASP A 36 46.47 24.06 9.49
N HIS A 37 46.55 25.38 9.28
CA HIS A 37 45.50 26.27 8.73
C HIS A 37 44.41 26.83 9.68
N LYS A 38 44.76 27.98 10.28
CA LYS A 38 44.01 29.25 10.27
C LYS A 38 42.50 29.18 10.63
N CYS A 39 42.19 29.31 11.93
CA CYS A 39 40.90 29.78 12.40
C CYS A 39 40.62 31.20 11.85
N VAL A 40 39.75 31.31 10.85
CA VAL A 40 39.03 32.55 10.54
C VAL A 40 37.71 32.47 11.29
N VAL A 41 37.59 33.26 12.35
CA VAL A 41 36.34 33.45 13.08
C VAL A 41 35.41 34.25 12.18
N ALA A 42 34.54 33.56 11.43
CA ALA A 42 33.45 34.20 10.71
C ALA A 42 32.33 34.52 11.70
N THR A 43 32.28 35.77 12.16
CA THR A 43 31.12 36.32 12.87
C THR A 43 30.02 36.59 11.84
N ALA A 44 29.15 35.61 11.63
CA ALA A 44 27.90 35.85 10.91
C ALA A 44 26.98 36.71 11.78
N ARG A 45 26.96 38.01 11.51
CA ARG A 45 25.84 38.89 11.85
C ARG A 45 24.68 38.45 10.95
N VAL A 46 23.60 37.97 11.54
CA VAL A 46 22.32 37.86 10.83
C VAL A 46 21.71 39.25 10.91
N ASP A 47 21.91 40.02 9.85
CA ASP A 47 21.11 41.22 9.59
C ASP A 47 19.67 40.75 9.40
N SER A 48 18.76 41.34 10.19
CA SER A 48 17.32 41.16 10.04
C SER A 48 16.90 41.77 8.70
N GLU A 49 16.77 40.94 7.68
CA GLU A 49 16.16 41.36 6.42
C GLU A 49 14.64 41.37 6.61
N GLU A 50 14.09 42.58 6.71
CA GLU A 50 12.67 42.88 6.81
C GLU A 50 11.94 42.34 5.58
N VAL A 51 11.07 41.35 5.79
CA VAL A 51 10.25 40.75 4.73
C VAL A 51 9.25 41.81 4.22
N PRO A 52 9.24 42.15 2.92
CA PRO A 52 8.29 43.13 2.39
C PRO A 52 6.87 42.62 2.55
N SER A 53 6.02 43.47 3.12
CA SER A 53 4.59 43.22 3.29
C SER A 53 3.90 42.96 1.94
N ALA A 54 3.17 41.85 1.87
CA ALA A 54 2.35 41.50 0.71
C ALA A 54 1.31 42.61 0.42
N PRO A 55 1.00 42.86 -0.87
CA PRO A 55 -0.01 43.85 -1.25
C PRO A 55 -1.41 43.47 -0.74
N PRO A 56 -2.29 44.46 -0.47
CA PRO A 56 -3.61 44.20 0.09
C PRO A 56 -4.46 43.36 -0.87
N SER A 57 -5.09 42.32 -0.33
CA SER A 57 -6.05 41.47 -1.03
C SER A 57 -7.15 42.30 -1.72
N PRO A 58 -7.56 41.94 -2.95
CA PRO A 58 -8.71 42.58 -3.57
C PRO A 58 -9.99 42.34 -2.74
N PRO A 59 -10.95 43.28 -2.78
CA PRO A 59 -12.20 43.16 -2.02
C PRO A 59 -12.98 41.89 -2.42
N PRO A 60 -13.77 41.30 -1.49
CA PRO A 60 -14.53 40.09 -1.76
C PRO A 60 -15.51 40.34 -2.89
N VAL A 61 -15.31 39.66 -4.01
CA VAL A 61 -16.28 39.59 -5.10
C VAL A 61 -17.55 38.94 -4.54
N PRO A 62 -18.74 39.52 -4.74
CA PRO A 62 -19.99 38.92 -4.26
C PRO A 62 -20.17 37.52 -4.85
N ALA A 63 -20.29 36.52 -3.97
CA ALA A 63 -20.58 35.15 -4.35
C ALA A 63 -21.93 35.11 -5.08
N THR A 64 -21.88 34.85 -6.38
CA THR A 64 -23.04 34.38 -7.13
C THR A 64 -23.46 33.04 -6.52
N PRO A 65 -24.77 32.78 -6.28
CA PRO A 65 -25.20 31.49 -5.75
C PRO A 65 -24.92 30.41 -6.80
N VAL A 66 -23.95 29.55 -6.50
CA VAL A 66 -23.66 28.36 -7.29
C VAL A 66 -24.80 27.39 -7.01
N ILE A 67 -25.69 27.22 -7.99
CA ILE A 67 -26.76 26.22 -7.94
C ILE A 67 -26.07 24.85 -7.90
N ASP A 68 -26.30 24.09 -6.83
CA ASP A 68 -25.79 22.73 -6.63
C ASP A 68 -26.13 21.85 -7.83
N ALA A 69 -25.11 21.58 -8.66
CA ALA A 69 -25.11 20.37 -9.45
C ALA A 69 -25.01 19.19 -8.46
N PRO A 70 -25.83 18.12 -8.61
CA PRO A 70 -25.72 16.98 -7.72
C PRO A 70 -24.29 16.46 -7.74
N ALA A 71 -23.64 16.47 -6.58
CA ALA A 71 -22.30 15.93 -6.42
C ALA A 71 -22.32 14.45 -6.85
N VAL A 72 -21.71 14.16 -7.99
CA VAL A 72 -21.35 12.78 -8.34
C VAL A 72 -20.46 12.29 -7.20
N PRO A 73 -20.79 11.18 -6.53
CA PRO A 73 -19.95 10.69 -5.43
C PRO A 73 -18.55 10.48 -5.97
N ALA A 74 -17.55 11.05 -5.28
CA ALA A 74 -16.16 10.91 -5.65
C ALA A 74 -15.81 9.41 -5.64
N SER A 75 -15.44 8.89 -6.81
CA SER A 75 -15.03 7.50 -6.98
C SER A 75 -13.77 7.22 -6.15
N SER A 76 -13.76 6.09 -5.43
CA SER A 76 -12.56 5.62 -4.69
C SER A 76 -11.41 5.20 -5.61
N TRP A 77 -11.63 5.22 -6.93
CA TRP A 77 -10.68 4.81 -7.95
C TRP A 77 -9.70 5.91 -8.33
N GLN A 78 -8.41 5.57 -8.35
CA GLN A 78 -7.34 6.41 -8.86
C GLN A 78 -6.86 5.89 -10.21
N TYR A 79 -6.81 6.76 -11.21
CA TYR A 79 -6.44 6.41 -12.58
C TYR A 79 -5.06 6.96 -12.94
N GLN A 80 -4.29 6.18 -13.70
CA GLN A 80 -2.97 6.57 -14.19
C GLN A 80 -2.69 5.91 -15.55
N SER A 81 -1.86 6.55 -16.37
CA SER A 81 -1.30 5.94 -17.59
C SER A 81 0.22 6.05 -17.58
N GLU A 82 0.89 5.03 -18.09
CA GLU A 82 2.35 4.97 -18.21
C GLU A 82 2.75 4.59 -19.64
N THR A 83 3.69 5.33 -20.22
CA THR A 83 4.22 5.05 -21.56
C THR A 83 5.63 4.47 -21.46
N ASP A 84 5.81 3.26 -21.97
CA ASP A 84 7.14 2.70 -22.22
C ASP A 84 7.74 3.40 -23.43
N LYS A 85 8.69 4.31 -23.17
CA LYS A 85 9.36 5.09 -24.22
C LYS A 85 10.24 4.25 -25.15
N MET A 86 10.70 3.06 -24.75
CA MET A 86 11.50 2.19 -25.61
C MET A 86 10.64 1.51 -26.68
N ARG A 87 9.41 1.13 -26.32
CA ARG A 87 8.47 0.42 -27.22
C ARG A 87 7.39 1.32 -27.80
N GLY A 88 7.24 2.55 -27.29
CA GLY A 88 6.20 3.49 -27.70
C GLY A 88 4.79 3.02 -27.35
N VAL A 89 4.62 2.20 -26.31
CA VAL A 89 3.32 1.65 -25.89
C VAL A 89 2.88 2.23 -24.56
N THR A 90 1.58 2.55 -24.45
CA THR A 90 0.96 3.07 -23.22
C THR A 90 0.14 1.98 -22.55
N SER A 91 0.23 1.90 -21.22
CA SER A 91 -0.62 1.07 -20.37
C SER A 91 -1.39 1.96 -19.41
N ASP A 92 -2.65 1.61 -19.14
CA ASP A 92 -3.50 2.31 -18.19
C ASP A 92 -3.65 1.49 -16.93
N PHE A 93 -3.95 2.19 -15.83
CA PHE A 93 -4.11 1.64 -14.50
C PHE A 93 -5.32 2.27 -13.80
N ALA A 94 -6.03 1.46 -13.02
CA ALA A 94 -7.03 1.92 -12.06
C ALA A 94 -6.80 1.21 -10.73
N ALA A 95 -6.73 1.95 -9.63
CA ALA A 95 -6.46 1.39 -8.31
C ALA A 95 -7.46 1.85 -7.25
N THR A 96 -7.78 0.96 -6.33
CA THR A 96 -8.52 1.27 -5.09
C THR A 96 -7.87 0.54 -3.91
N ILE A 97 -8.09 1.06 -2.71
CA ILE A 97 -7.58 0.54 -1.43
C ILE A 97 -8.77 0.19 -0.54
N SER A 98 -8.62 -0.82 0.30
CA SER A 98 -9.67 -1.23 1.23
C SER A 98 -10.04 -0.09 2.19
N THR A 99 -11.32 0.01 2.51
CA THR A 99 -11.87 1.00 3.45
C THR A 99 -11.56 0.62 4.90
N ASN A 100 -11.23 -0.64 5.16
CA ASN A 100 -10.79 -1.14 6.45
C ASN A 100 -9.29 -1.51 6.44
N SER A 101 -8.70 -1.51 7.63
CA SER A 101 -7.42 -2.16 7.91
C SER A 101 -7.65 -3.42 8.74
N VAL A 102 -6.81 -4.42 8.54
CA VAL A 102 -6.92 -5.73 9.19
C VAL A 102 -5.60 -6.08 9.85
N ASP A 103 -5.65 -6.57 11.09
CA ASP A 103 -4.46 -7.05 11.78
C ASP A 103 -4.10 -8.47 11.31
N ILE A 104 -2.89 -8.62 10.76
CA ILE A 104 -2.31 -9.90 10.37
C ILE A 104 -1.19 -10.36 11.32
N GLY A 105 -1.02 -9.69 12.46
CA GLY A 105 -0.02 -10.01 13.47
C GLY A 105 1.36 -9.46 13.16
N GLY A 106 2.27 -9.60 14.12
CA GLY A 106 3.67 -9.18 13.97
C GLY A 106 4.40 -9.99 12.89
N PRO A 107 5.30 -9.36 12.10
CA PRO A 107 5.84 -8.00 12.23
C PRO A 107 5.04 -6.92 11.49
N TYR A 108 3.91 -7.25 10.85
CA TYR A 108 3.23 -6.35 9.91
C TYR A 108 2.10 -5.54 10.54
N GLY A 109 1.41 -6.11 11.55
CA GLY A 109 0.31 -5.48 12.26
C GLY A 109 -0.89 -5.20 11.34
N GLN A 110 -1.41 -3.98 11.42
CA GLN A 110 -2.51 -3.51 10.58
C GLN A 110 -2.07 -3.31 9.13
N VAL A 111 -2.82 -3.94 8.21
CA VAL A 111 -2.58 -3.88 6.76
C VAL A 111 -3.86 -3.57 6.01
N GLU A 112 -3.70 -3.05 4.82
CA GLU A 112 -4.77 -2.76 3.87
C GLU A 112 -4.57 -3.62 2.63
N LEU A 113 -5.63 -3.79 1.85
CA LEU A 113 -5.59 -4.50 0.59
C LEU A 113 -5.79 -3.53 -0.56
N ARG A 114 -4.97 -3.65 -1.60
CA ARG A 114 -5.07 -2.85 -2.82
C ARG A 114 -5.55 -3.73 -3.96
N ILE A 115 -6.47 -3.22 -4.76
CA ILE A 115 -6.83 -3.77 -6.07
C ILE A 115 -6.27 -2.84 -7.13
N LEU A 116 -5.49 -3.38 -8.07
CA LEU A 116 -4.92 -2.68 -9.22
C LEU A 116 -5.37 -3.39 -10.50
N LEU A 117 -6.17 -2.68 -11.30
CA LEU A 117 -6.46 -3.04 -12.67
C LEU A 117 -5.39 -2.45 -13.56
N ARG A 118 -4.89 -3.23 -14.53
CA ARG A 118 -3.97 -2.73 -15.54
C ARG A 118 -4.36 -3.27 -16.91
N LYS A 119 -4.23 -2.43 -17.93
CA LYS A 119 -4.53 -2.80 -19.30
C LYS A 119 -3.54 -2.16 -20.27
N GLY A 120 -3.28 -2.83 -21.39
CA GLY A 120 -2.47 -2.28 -22.47
C GLY A 120 -1.60 -3.33 -23.15
N PRO A 121 -0.81 -2.94 -24.16
CA PRO A 121 0.00 -3.86 -24.94
C PRO A 121 0.99 -4.65 -24.07
N LYS A 122 1.52 -4.08 -22.98
CA LYS A 122 2.50 -4.74 -22.10
C LYS A 122 1.89 -5.86 -21.25
N PHE A 123 0.68 -5.68 -20.75
CA PHE A 123 0.07 -6.57 -19.74
C PHE A 123 -1.13 -7.36 -20.27
N GLY A 124 -1.71 -6.97 -21.40
CA GLY A 124 -3.05 -7.41 -21.79
C GLY A 124 -4.09 -6.82 -20.84
N ASN A 125 -4.70 -7.66 -20.01
CA ASN A 125 -5.63 -7.26 -18.97
C ASN A 125 -5.31 -8.07 -17.71
N ASP A 126 -5.03 -7.39 -16.60
CA ASP A 126 -4.82 -8.05 -15.31
C ASP A 126 -5.62 -7.36 -14.20
N VAL A 127 -5.98 -8.17 -13.20
CA VAL A 127 -6.45 -7.72 -11.89
C VAL A 127 -5.43 -8.21 -10.88
N VAL A 128 -4.74 -7.27 -10.25
CA VAL A 128 -3.68 -7.51 -9.28
C VAL A 128 -4.17 -7.11 -7.90
N VAL A 129 -4.01 -8.00 -6.92
CA VAL A 129 -4.38 -7.76 -5.53
C VAL A 129 -3.14 -7.85 -4.66
N SER A 130 -2.88 -6.85 -3.82
CA SER A 130 -1.66 -6.81 -3.00
C SER A 130 -1.93 -6.23 -1.61
N LEU A 131 -1.30 -6.80 -0.59
CA LEU A 131 -1.30 -6.22 0.75
C LEU A 131 -0.35 -5.02 0.82
N SER A 132 -0.67 -4.03 1.65
CA SER A 132 0.25 -2.90 1.91
C SER A 132 1.55 -3.36 2.60
N LYS A 133 1.46 -4.43 3.41
CA LYS A 133 2.58 -5.11 4.07
C LYS A 133 2.25 -6.59 4.25
N GLY A 134 3.28 -7.42 4.41
CA GLY A 134 3.11 -8.85 4.65
C GLY A 134 3.08 -9.69 3.37
N GLN A 135 2.59 -10.92 3.50
CA GLN A 135 2.60 -11.91 2.42
C GLN A 135 1.26 -12.63 2.35
N VAL A 136 0.94 -13.11 1.15
CA VAL A 136 -0.25 -13.92 0.86
C VAL A 136 0.13 -15.40 0.90
N SER A 137 -0.74 -16.24 1.45
CA SER A 137 -0.55 -17.70 1.46
C SER A 137 -1.19 -18.30 0.21
N CYS A 138 -0.50 -18.15 -0.93
CA CYS A 138 -0.99 -18.61 -2.24
C CYS A 138 0.19 -19.13 -3.06
N ALA A 139 0.00 -20.27 -3.74
CA ALA A 139 1.04 -20.83 -4.59
C ALA A 139 1.09 -20.11 -5.95
N MET A 140 2.28 -20.04 -6.53
CA MET A 140 2.47 -19.48 -7.88
C MET A 140 1.93 -20.40 -8.98
N PHE A 141 2.11 -21.72 -8.83
CA PHE A 141 1.71 -22.71 -9.85
C PHE A 141 0.29 -23.25 -9.62
N ASP A 142 0.02 -23.78 -8.42
CA ASP A 142 -1.29 -24.38 -8.08
C ASP A 142 -2.37 -23.32 -7.79
N GLY A 143 -1.93 -22.08 -7.56
CA GLY A 143 -2.78 -20.97 -7.18
C GLY A 143 -3.43 -21.16 -5.83
N CYS A 144 -4.45 -20.34 -5.61
CA CYS A 144 -5.35 -20.41 -4.48
C CYS A 144 -6.74 -19.96 -4.93
N THR A 145 -7.66 -19.89 -4.00
CA THR A 145 -9.00 -19.37 -4.20
C THR A 145 -9.17 -18.14 -3.30
N VAL A 146 -9.75 -17.09 -3.87
CA VAL A 146 -10.22 -15.92 -3.12
C VAL A 146 -11.75 -15.94 -3.13
N ALA A 147 -12.36 -15.66 -1.98
CA ALA A 147 -13.81 -15.53 -1.87
C ALA A 147 -14.16 -14.05 -1.97
N VAL A 148 -15.21 -13.75 -2.72
CA VAL A 148 -15.55 -12.39 -3.11
C VAL A 148 -17.05 -12.22 -3.04
N ARG A 149 -17.51 -11.16 -2.40
CA ARG A 149 -18.91 -10.77 -2.37
C ARG A 149 -19.03 -9.37 -2.94
N PHE A 150 -19.75 -9.24 -4.05
CA PHE A 150 -20.14 -7.95 -4.62
C PHE A 150 -21.48 -7.55 -4.02
N ASP A 151 -21.56 -6.35 -3.43
CA ASP A 151 -22.77 -5.85 -2.78
C ASP A 151 -23.41 -6.88 -1.82
N GLU A 152 -24.73 -7.00 -1.81
CA GLU A 152 -25.49 -7.96 -1.00
C GLU A 152 -25.73 -9.30 -1.73
N HIS A 153 -24.96 -9.57 -2.79
CA HIS A 153 -25.09 -10.83 -3.54
C HIS A 153 -24.42 -12.01 -2.82
N LYS A 154 -24.56 -13.20 -3.40
CA LYS A 154 -23.93 -14.42 -2.88
C LYS A 154 -22.40 -14.32 -2.98
N VAL A 155 -21.71 -14.99 -2.07
CA VAL A 155 -20.27 -15.16 -2.13
C VAL A 155 -19.91 -15.99 -3.38
N GLU A 156 -19.02 -15.44 -4.19
CA GLU A 156 -18.42 -16.09 -5.34
C GLU A 156 -16.95 -16.42 -5.07
N THR A 157 -16.38 -17.31 -5.88
CA THR A 157 -14.95 -17.66 -5.76
C THR A 157 -14.22 -17.40 -7.06
N PHE A 158 -13.00 -16.89 -6.93
CA PHE A 158 -12.10 -16.68 -8.06
C PHE A 158 -10.79 -17.41 -7.82
N ARG A 159 -10.26 -18.04 -8.88
CA ARG A 159 -8.89 -18.55 -8.85
C ARG A 159 -7.91 -17.40 -8.96
N ALA A 160 -6.88 -17.45 -8.13
CA ALA A 160 -5.78 -16.51 -8.13
C ALA A 160 -4.44 -17.27 -8.13
N VAL A 161 -3.37 -16.62 -8.57
CA VAL A 161 -1.99 -17.12 -8.39
C VAL A 161 -1.13 -16.05 -7.76
N ALA A 162 -0.11 -16.47 -7.00
CA ALA A 162 0.90 -15.54 -6.52
C ALA A 162 1.82 -15.05 -7.66
N SER A 163 2.29 -13.83 -7.51
CA SER A 163 3.42 -13.25 -8.23
C SER A 163 4.67 -14.12 -8.08
N ASP A 164 5.48 -14.17 -9.14
CA ASP A 164 6.82 -14.77 -9.10
C ASP A 164 7.86 -13.84 -8.47
N SER A 165 7.51 -12.56 -8.25
CA SER A 165 8.39 -11.58 -7.65
C SER A 165 8.43 -11.72 -6.11
N PRO A 166 9.60 -12.03 -5.52
CA PRO A 166 9.74 -12.10 -4.06
C PRO A 166 9.66 -10.73 -3.38
N LEU A 167 9.86 -9.64 -4.13
CA LEU A 167 9.87 -8.27 -3.62
C LEU A 167 8.47 -7.65 -3.59
N HIS A 168 7.58 -8.11 -4.47
CA HIS A 168 6.23 -7.56 -4.63
C HIS A 168 5.20 -8.69 -4.58
N PRO A 169 4.88 -9.19 -3.37
CA PRO A 169 3.90 -10.25 -3.19
C PRO A 169 2.52 -9.74 -3.60
N ALA A 170 2.00 -10.30 -4.68
CA ALA A 170 0.69 -9.95 -5.25
C ALA A 170 -0.03 -11.20 -5.73
N LEU A 171 -1.35 -11.12 -5.83
CA LEU A 171 -2.23 -12.13 -6.39
C LEU A 171 -2.78 -11.66 -7.73
N PHE A 172 -2.73 -12.52 -8.74
CA PHE A 172 -3.32 -12.28 -10.06
C PHE A 172 -4.61 -13.08 -10.19
N ILE A 173 -5.74 -12.39 -10.33
CA ILE A 173 -7.04 -13.05 -10.56
C ILE A 173 -7.09 -13.59 -11.98
N ARG A 174 -7.43 -14.87 -12.15
CA ARG A 174 -7.40 -15.53 -13.46
C ARG A 174 -8.56 -15.16 -14.39
N ASN A 175 -9.79 -15.14 -13.88
CA ASN A 175 -10.96 -14.74 -14.66
C ASN A 175 -11.12 -13.22 -14.64
N VAL A 176 -10.20 -12.51 -15.31
CA VAL A 176 -10.13 -11.04 -15.32
C VAL A 176 -11.43 -10.42 -15.85
N SER A 177 -11.94 -10.92 -16.98
CA SER A 177 -13.14 -10.35 -17.60
C SER A 177 -14.38 -10.52 -16.72
N GLY A 178 -14.58 -11.69 -16.13
CA GLY A 178 -15.70 -11.94 -15.21
C GLY A 178 -15.58 -11.14 -13.91
N PHE A 179 -14.37 -10.95 -13.39
CA PHE A 179 -14.15 -10.13 -12.21
C PHE A 179 -14.46 -8.65 -12.48
N VAL A 180 -13.86 -8.10 -13.55
CA VAL A 180 -14.07 -6.69 -13.94
C VAL A 180 -15.52 -6.40 -14.29
N ALA A 181 -16.21 -7.31 -14.99
CA ALA A 181 -17.62 -7.12 -15.35
C ALA A 181 -18.52 -6.89 -14.11
N ARG A 182 -18.29 -7.64 -13.03
CA ARG A 182 -19.00 -7.45 -11.75
C ARG A 182 -18.55 -6.21 -11.01
N LEU A 183 -17.24 -5.93 -11.04
CA LEU A 183 -16.66 -4.76 -10.38
C LEU A 183 -17.21 -3.44 -10.94
N LYS A 184 -17.45 -3.36 -12.26
CA LYS A 184 -18.03 -2.18 -12.92
C LYS A 184 -19.46 -1.85 -12.47
N THR A 185 -20.23 -2.86 -12.06
CA THR A 185 -21.63 -2.69 -11.69
C THR A 185 -21.84 -2.62 -10.18
N ALA A 186 -20.86 -3.05 -9.40
CA ALA A 186 -20.92 -3.10 -7.95
C ALA A 186 -20.67 -1.72 -7.32
N LYS A 187 -21.18 -1.54 -6.11
CA LYS A 187 -20.86 -0.36 -5.27
C LYS A 187 -19.91 -0.72 -4.15
N SER A 188 -20.02 -1.94 -3.63
CA SER A 188 -19.22 -2.44 -2.53
C SER A 188 -18.67 -3.83 -2.85
N LEU A 189 -17.53 -4.13 -2.24
CA LEU A 189 -16.84 -5.41 -2.41
C LEU A 189 -16.29 -5.84 -1.06
N VAL A 190 -16.55 -7.10 -0.71
CA VAL A 190 -15.83 -7.78 0.37
C VAL A 190 -14.99 -8.88 -0.26
N MET A 191 -13.69 -8.87 0.00
CA MET A 191 -12.75 -9.86 -0.50
C MET A 191 -12.09 -10.57 0.67
N GLU A 192 -12.18 -11.89 0.68
CA GLU A 192 -11.47 -12.75 1.61
C GLU A 192 -10.26 -13.40 0.90
N ILE A 193 -9.06 -13.12 1.40
CA ILE A 193 -7.81 -13.66 0.85
C ILE A 193 -7.02 -14.44 1.90
N PRO A 194 -6.24 -15.45 1.50
CA PRO A 194 -5.33 -16.14 2.40
C PRO A 194 -4.09 -15.28 2.67
N THR A 195 -3.85 -14.95 3.93
CA THR A 195 -2.65 -14.26 4.40
C THR A 195 -1.68 -15.24 5.06
N PHE A 196 -0.39 -14.95 4.94
CA PHE A 196 0.63 -15.74 5.61
C PHE A 196 0.49 -15.57 7.14
N THR A 197 0.58 -16.65 7.90
CA THR A 197 0.45 -16.74 9.38
C THR A 197 -0.90 -16.37 10.02
N ALA A 198 -1.71 -15.50 9.41
CA ALA A 198 -3.00 -15.07 9.97
C ALA A 198 -4.21 -15.83 9.41
N GLY A 199 -4.04 -16.72 8.42
CA GLY A 199 -5.15 -17.45 7.81
C GLY A 199 -5.91 -16.59 6.82
N THR A 200 -7.23 -16.78 6.64
CA THR A 200 -7.99 -15.91 5.74
C THR A 200 -8.43 -14.62 6.43
N ARG A 201 -8.42 -13.52 5.68
CA ARG A 201 -8.80 -12.18 6.17
C ARG A 201 -9.66 -11.45 5.15
N GLN A 202 -10.60 -10.67 5.68
CA GLN A 202 -11.61 -9.97 4.90
C GLN A 202 -11.29 -8.47 4.79
N PHE A 203 -11.32 -7.98 3.56
CA PHE A 203 -11.09 -6.58 3.23
C PHE A 203 -12.31 -6.04 2.51
N GLU A 204 -12.72 -4.84 2.91
CA GLU A 204 -13.89 -4.16 2.41
C GLU A 204 -13.46 -3.02 1.49
N PHE A 205 -14.22 -2.77 0.43
CA PHE A 205 -13.94 -1.70 -0.52
C PHE A 205 -15.22 -0.99 -0.92
N ASP A 206 -15.09 0.31 -1.12
CA ASP A 206 -15.98 1.07 -2.00
C ASP A 206 -15.42 0.98 -3.43
N VAL A 207 -16.22 0.42 -4.33
CA VAL A 207 -15.84 0.16 -5.72
C VAL A 207 -16.75 0.87 -6.72
N ALA A 208 -17.67 1.71 -6.22
CA ALA A 208 -18.61 2.45 -7.06
C ALA A 208 -17.88 3.33 -8.08
N GLY A 209 -18.50 3.51 -9.25
CA GLY A 209 -17.99 4.44 -10.27
C GLY A 209 -16.68 3.99 -10.91
N LEU A 210 -16.46 2.69 -11.08
CA LEU A 210 -15.35 2.17 -11.87
C LEU A 210 -15.59 2.40 -13.36
N GLU A 211 -14.75 3.23 -13.97
CA GLU A 211 -14.70 3.47 -15.40
C GLU A 211 -13.56 2.65 -16.02
N TRP A 212 -13.87 1.41 -16.42
CA TRP A 212 -12.85 0.51 -16.94
C TRP A 212 -13.35 -0.34 -18.11
N ASP A 213 -12.64 -0.26 -19.23
CA ASP A 213 -12.85 -1.15 -20.37
C ASP A 213 -11.61 -2.00 -20.61
N LEU A 214 -11.85 -3.29 -20.87
CA LEU A 214 -10.79 -4.23 -21.16
C LEU A 214 -10.09 -3.88 -22.49
N TYR A 215 -8.78 -4.01 -22.49
CA TYR A 215 -7.95 -3.90 -23.67
C TYR A 215 -8.26 -5.02 -24.67
N LYS A 216 -8.44 -4.64 -25.94
CA LYS A 216 -8.82 -5.54 -27.04
C LYS A 216 -7.70 -5.74 -28.08
N GLY A 217 -6.55 -5.11 -27.88
CA GLY A 217 -5.43 -5.19 -28.82
C GLY A 217 -4.51 -6.39 -28.58
N LYS A 218 -3.42 -6.45 -29.34
CA LYS A 218 -2.41 -7.51 -29.20
C LYS A 218 -1.45 -7.18 -28.06
N VAL A 219 -1.17 -8.19 -27.23
CA VAL A 219 -0.13 -8.10 -26.19
C VAL A 219 1.24 -8.18 -26.87
N VAL A 220 2.10 -7.22 -26.57
CA VAL A 220 3.51 -7.18 -26.96
C VAL A 220 4.30 -7.90 -25.87
N ARG A 221 4.82 -9.08 -26.19
CA ARG A 221 5.72 -9.82 -25.31
C ARG A 221 7.15 -9.42 -25.64
N ASP A 222 7.97 -9.34 -24.60
CA ASP A 222 9.42 -9.17 -24.71
C ASP A 222 10.10 -10.42 -25.27
#